data_AF-A0A7S1GS64-F1
#
_entry.id   AF-A0A7S1GS64-F1
#
_cell.length_a   1.000
_cell.length_b   1.000
_cell.length_c   1.000
_cell.angle_alpha   90.00
_cell.angle_beta   90.00
_cell.angle_gamma   90.00
#
_symmetry.space_group_name_H-M   'P 1'
#
loop_
_entity.id
_entity.type
_entity.pdbx_description
1 polymer ?
#
loop_
_entity_poly.entity_id
_entity_poly.type
_entity_poly.pdbx_seq_one_letter_code
_entity_poly.pdbx_strand_id
1 'polypeptide(L)'
;SESQKHTVHGYVFGGVELVDSKIDVVFLSPPWGGMDYESVGRRSYGLSRCIKVTADDGTEWNGDRLLQAALSTAEEQVVYYLPRNTNGLYVAKSALQVGYKGTIELEQNVLQQKLKTVTAYFSRQH
;
A
#
# COMPACT_ATOMS: atom_id res chain seq x y z
N SER A 1 -27.06 7.79 -1.86
CA SER A 1 -27.59 7.93 -3.23
C SER A 1 -27.46 6.59 -3.91
N GLU A 2 -28.53 6.03 -4.46
CA GLU A 2 -28.43 4.84 -5.31
C GLU A 2 -27.58 5.19 -6.53
N SER A 3 -26.53 4.42 -6.77
CA SER A 3 -25.69 4.53 -7.96
C SER A 3 -26.52 4.09 -9.18
N GLN A 4 -26.68 4.98 -10.17
CA GLN A 4 -27.47 4.70 -11.37
C GLN A 4 -26.81 3.58 -12.17
N LYS A 5 -27.57 2.51 -12.44
CA LYS A 5 -27.14 1.42 -13.31
C LYS A 5 -27.41 1.78 -14.77
N HIS A 6 -26.45 1.55 -15.64
CA HIS A 6 -26.55 1.78 -17.07
C HIS A 6 -26.32 0.47 -17.82
N THR A 7 -27.17 0.17 -18.80
CA THR A 7 -26.99 -0.99 -19.67
C THR A 7 -26.53 -0.54 -21.04
N VAL A 8 -25.36 -1.00 -21.48
CA VAL A 8 -24.79 -0.73 -22.81
C VAL A 8 -24.43 -2.06 -23.45
N HIS A 9 -25.02 -2.36 -24.62
CA HIS A 9 -24.81 -3.61 -25.35
C HIS A 9 -24.95 -4.90 -24.51
N GLY A 10 -25.89 -4.91 -23.55
CA GLY A 10 -26.14 -6.07 -22.68
C GLY A 10 -25.25 -6.15 -21.43
N TYR A 11 -24.30 -5.24 -21.27
CA TYR A 11 -23.46 -5.13 -20.08
C TYR A 11 -24.03 -4.06 -19.14
N VAL A 12 -24.16 -4.39 -17.86
CA VAL A 12 -24.61 -3.46 -16.82
C VAL A 12 -23.39 -2.84 -16.15
N PHE A 13 -23.38 -1.52 -16.00
CA PHE A 13 -22.34 -0.73 -15.35
C PHE A 13 -22.95 0.20 -14.30
N GLY A 14 -22.13 0.73 -13.38
CA GLY A 14 -22.55 1.77 -12.42
C GLY A 14 -23.14 1.26 -11.10
N GLY A 15 -22.98 -0.02 -10.78
CA GLY A 15 -23.40 -0.63 -9.53
C GLY A 15 -22.23 -1.20 -8.73
N VAL A 16 -22.07 -0.83 -7.47
CA VAL A 16 -21.02 -1.39 -6.59
C VAL A 16 -21.27 -2.88 -6.32
N GLU A 17 -22.52 -3.30 -6.38
CA GLU A 17 -22.96 -4.69 -6.30
C GLU A 17 -22.58 -5.55 -7.53
N LEU A 18 -22.11 -4.92 -8.62
CA LEU A 18 -21.55 -5.62 -9.78
C LEU A 18 -20.05 -5.86 -9.64
N VAL A 19 -19.43 -5.26 -8.62
CA VAL A 19 -18.02 -5.51 -8.26
C VAL A 19 -17.96 -6.80 -7.46
N ASP A 20 -17.01 -7.67 -7.77
CA ASP A 20 -16.74 -8.84 -6.94
C ASP A 20 -16.47 -8.37 -5.49
N SER A 21 -17.03 -9.07 -4.50
CA SER A 21 -16.79 -8.75 -3.10
C SER A 21 -15.36 -9.08 -2.67
N LYS A 22 -14.64 -9.85 -3.49
CA LYS A 22 -13.23 -10.17 -3.31
C LYS A 22 -12.35 -9.08 -3.89
N ILE A 23 -11.35 -8.69 -3.11
CA ILE A 23 -10.29 -7.78 -3.54
C ILE A 23 -9.02 -8.62 -3.62
N ASP A 24 -8.58 -8.98 -4.82
CA ASP A 24 -7.39 -9.83 -4.98
C ASP A 24 -6.12 -9.09 -4.55
N VAL A 25 -6.03 -7.80 -4.92
CA VAL A 25 -4.85 -6.98 -4.68
C VAL A 25 -5.21 -5.63 -4.08
N VAL A 26 -4.46 -5.20 -3.07
CA VAL A 26 -4.50 -3.83 -2.54
C VAL A 26 -3.19 -3.12 -2.87
N PHE A 27 -3.28 -1.97 -3.55
CA PHE A 27 -2.15 -1.08 -3.81
C PHE A 27 -2.16 0.11 -2.85
N LEU A 28 -1.08 0.30 -2.10
CA LEU A 28 -0.87 1.37 -1.14
C LEU A 28 0.16 2.37 -1.66
N SER A 29 -0.27 3.61 -1.89
CA SER A 29 0.61 4.76 -2.18
C SER A 29 0.28 5.93 -1.23
N PRO A 30 0.50 5.78 0.08
CA PRO A 30 0.17 6.81 1.05
C PRO A 30 1.09 8.04 0.91
N PRO A 31 0.72 9.19 1.50
CA PRO A 31 1.59 10.35 1.56
C PRO A 31 2.88 10.03 2.32
N TRP A 32 4.02 10.43 1.75
CA TRP A 32 5.34 10.18 2.37
C TRP A 32 5.86 11.34 3.21
N GLY A 33 5.11 12.43 3.31
CA GLY A 33 5.58 13.70 3.89
C GLY A 33 6.19 14.66 2.86
N GLY A 34 5.76 14.61 1.59
CA GLY A 34 6.28 15.48 0.53
C GLY A 34 7.77 15.24 0.26
N MET A 35 8.52 16.24 -0.23
CA MET A 35 9.96 16.09 -0.48
C MET A 35 10.77 15.89 0.81
N ASP A 36 10.20 16.22 1.97
CA ASP A 36 10.88 16.14 3.27
C ASP A 36 11.11 14.70 3.75
N TYR A 37 10.59 13.69 3.06
CA TYR A 37 10.94 12.28 3.34
C TYR A 37 12.45 12.03 3.30
N GLU A 38 13.20 12.85 2.54
CA GLU A 38 14.65 12.75 2.41
C GLU A 38 15.38 13.13 3.71
N SER A 39 14.79 13.99 4.54
CA SER A 39 15.35 14.44 5.81
C SER A 39 15.54 13.31 6.82
N VAL A 40 14.80 12.21 6.67
CA VAL A 40 14.88 11.01 7.53
C VAL A 40 16.24 10.31 7.38
N GLY A 41 16.99 10.59 6.32
CA GLY A 41 18.30 10.02 6.04
C GLY A 41 18.27 8.89 5.01
N ARG A 42 19.47 8.41 4.66
CA ARG A 42 19.66 7.35 3.65
C ARG A 42 19.28 6.00 4.24
N ARG A 43 18.41 5.26 3.57
CA ARG A 43 17.93 3.93 4.03
C ARG A 43 17.40 3.98 5.46
N SER A 44 16.59 4.98 5.77
CA SER A 44 16.05 5.21 7.12
C SER A 44 14.53 5.44 7.13
N TYR A 45 13.90 5.47 5.95
CA TYR A 45 12.46 5.58 5.84
C TYR A 45 11.81 4.23 6.21
N GLY A 46 10.85 4.25 7.14
CA GLY A 46 10.17 3.07 7.64
C GLY A 46 8.68 3.33 7.85
N LEU A 47 7.86 2.30 7.61
CA LEU A 47 6.40 2.44 7.50
C LEU A 47 5.78 3.04 8.76
N SER A 48 6.04 2.43 9.93
CA SER A 48 5.49 2.84 11.22
C SER A 48 5.81 4.28 11.62
N ARG A 49 7.04 4.73 11.37
CA ARG A 49 7.56 6.01 11.87
C ARG A 49 7.30 7.17 10.91
N CYS A 50 7.37 6.91 9.61
CA CYS A 50 7.47 7.96 8.60
C CYS A 50 6.16 8.20 7.85
N ILE A 51 5.28 7.19 7.77
CA ILE A 51 3.97 7.34 7.13
C ILE A 51 2.97 7.78 8.19
N LYS A 52 2.27 8.87 7.91
CA LYS A 52 1.18 9.41 8.73
C LYS A 52 0.04 9.81 7.83
N VAL A 53 -1.14 9.29 8.10
CA VAL A 53 -2.38 9.61 7.41
C VAL A 53 -3.40 10.02 8.46
N THR A 54 -3.96 11.20 8.33
CA THR A 54 -5.05 11.67 9.19
C THR A 54 -6.35 11.52 8.41
N ALA A 55 -7.28 10.73 8.94
CA ALA A 55 -8.61 10.59 8.36
C ALA A 55 -9.48 11.82 8.66
N ASP A 56 -10.61 11.96 7.97
CA ASP A 56 -11.53 13.10 8.11
C ASP A 56 -12.09 13.24 9.53
N ASP A 57 -12.17 12.13 10.26
CA ASP A 57 -12.60 12.09 11.67
C ASP A 57 -11.48 12.42 12.68
N GLY A 58 -10.29 12.76 12.19
CA GLY A 58 -9.10 13.09 12.99
C GLY A 58 -8.29 11.86 13.42
N THR A 59 -8.69 10.64 13.07
CA THR A 59 -7.93 9.43 13.41
C THR A 59 -6.59 9.40 12.69
N GLU A 60 -5.50 9.20 13.43
CA GLU A 60 -4.18 9.00 12.87
C GLU A 60 -3.91 7.52 12.54
N TRP A 61 -3.39 7.30 11.34
CA TRP A 61 -2.95 6.01 10.84
C TRP A 61 -1.48 6.10 10.47
N ASN A 62 -0.73 5.05 10.80
CA ASN A 62 0.64 4.90 10.37
C ASN A 62 0.77 3.81 9.30
N GLY A 63 1.97 3.64 8.76
CA GLY A 63 2.22 2.66 7.70
C GLY A 63 1.95 1.21 8.10
N ASP A 64 2.09 0.84 9.38
CA ASP A 64 1.80 -0.50 9.87
C ASP A 64 0.28 -0.76 9.86
N ARG A 65 -0.52 0.19 10.37
CA ARG A 65 -1.99 0.06 10.38
C ARG A 65 -2.55 -0.03 8.95
N LEU A 66 -1.97 0.72 8.01
CA LEU A 66 -2.32 0.62 6.59
C LEU A 66 -1.98 -0.76 6.02
N LEU A 67 -0.77 -1.28 6.31
CA LEU A 67 -0.37 -2.63 5.87
C LEU A 67 -1.30 -3.70 6.46
N GLN A 68 -1.64 -3.61 7.75
CA GLN A 68 -2.53 -4.55 8.42
C GLN A 68 -3.93 -4.56 7.79
N ALA A 69 -4.50 -3.39 7.53
CA ALA A 69 -5.79 -3.27 6.88
C ALA A 69 -5.75 -3.87 5.47
N ALA A 70 -4.74 -3.52 4.68
CA ALA A 70 -4.57 -4.05 3.33
C ALA A 70 -4.41 -5.58 3.32
N LEU A 71 -3.63 -6.17 4.23
CA LEU A 71 -3.45 -7.62 4.32
C LEU A 71 -4.72 -8.36 4.77
N SER A 72 -5.56 -7.71 5.56
CA SER A 72 -6.87 -8.22 5.98
C SER A 72 -7.91 -8.15 4.86
N THR A 73 -7.71 -7.25 3.88
CA THR A 73 -8.63 -7.02 2.76
C THR A 73 -8.23 -7.79 1.51
N ALA A 74 -6.95 -7.83 1.17
CA ALA A 74 -6.45 -8.44 -0.06
C ALA A 74 -6.45 -9.98 0.04
N GLU A 75 -6.94 -10.66 -0.98
CA GLU A 75 -6.94 -12.12 -1.03
C GLU A 75 -5.59 -12.71 -1.41
N GLU A 76 -4.87 -12.05 -2.32
CA GLU A 76 -3.63 -12.58 -2.91
C GLU A 76 -2.42 -11.73 -2.53
N GLN A 77 -2.47 -10.41 -2.75
CA GLN A 77 -1.29 -9.57 -2.67
C GLN A 77 -1.55 -8.15 -2.14
N VAL A 78 -0.61 -7.63 -1.37
CA VAL A 78 -0.51 -6.20 -1.08
C VAL A 78 0.73 -5.63 -1.75
N VAL A 79 0.59 -4.49 -2.41
CA VAL A 79 1.67 -3.76 -3.07
C VAL A 79 1.83 -2.42 -2.40
N TYR A 80 3.04 -2.07 -1.98
CA TYR A 80 3.32 -0.85 -1.23
C TYR A 80 4.36 -0.01 -1.96
N TYR A 81 3.94 1.14 -2.47
CA TYR A 81 4.80 2.08 -3.17
C TYR A 81 5.46 3.06 -2.19
N LEU A 82 6.80 3.08 -2.18
CA LEU A 82 7.61 3.68 -1.12
C LEU A 82 8.76 4.55 -1.67
N PRO A 83 9.27 5.53 -0.91
CA PRO A 83 10.35 6.40 -1.38
C PRO A 83 11.69 5.64 -1.48
N ARG A 84 12.61 6.15 -2.31
CA ARG A 84 13.95 5.56 -2.56
C ARG A 84 14.81 5.31 -1.31
N ASN A 85 14.59 6.02 -0.22
CA ASN A 85 15.35 5.87 1.03
C ASN A 85 14.68 4.90 2.02
N THR A 86 13.74 4.07 1.54
CA THR A 86 13.14 2.96 2.30
C THR A 86 14.19 2.00 2.81
N ASN A 87 14.07 1.63 4.08
CA ASN A 87 14.86 0.58 4.70
C ASN A 87 14.10 -0.75 4.66
N GLY A 88 14.59 -1.72 3.88
CA GLY A 88 13.96 -3.03 3.78
C GLY A 88 13.85 -3.78 5.11
N LEU A 89 14.78 -3.58 6.05
CA LEU A 89 14.68 -4.17 7.39
C LEU A 89 13.52 -3.56 8.18
N TYR A 90 13.23 -2.27 8.01
CA TYR A 90 12.08 -1.64 8.66
C TYR A 90 10.77 -2.11 8.05
N VAL A 91 10.72 -2.30 6.73
CA VAL A 91 9.56 -2.93 6.06
C VAL A 91 9.31 -4.33 6.61
N ALA A 92 10.34 -5.16 6.72
CA ALA A 92 10.22 -6.51 7.28
C ALA A 92 9.76 -6.50 8.75
N LYS A 93 10.29 -5.58 9.58
CA LYS A 93 9.86 -5.42 10.97
C LYS A 93 8.39 -5.01 11.07
N SER A 94 7.94 -4.05 10.26
CA SER A 94 6.54 -3.66 10.17
C SER A 94 5.65 -4.85 9.77
N ALA A 95 6.07 -5.63 8.78
CA ALA A 95 5.34 -6.83 8.35
C ALA A 95 5.19 -7.86 9.47
N LEU A 96 6.28 -8.18 10.16
CA LEU A 96 6.26 -9.09 11.32
C LEU A 96 5.36 -8.56 12.44
N GLN A 97 5.39 -7.25 12.70
CA GLN A 97 4.60 -6.60 13.75
C GLN A 97 3.09 -6.68 13.47
N VAL A 98 2.68 -6.63 12.20
CA VAL A 98 1.27 -6.81 11.81
C VAL A 98 0.87 -8.27 11.60
N GLY A 99 1.76 -9.21 11.94
CA GLY A 99 1.50 -10.65 11.87
C GLY A 99 1.67 -11.28 10.49
N TYR A 100 2.26 -10.56 9.52
CA TYR A 100 2.56 -11.11 8.21
C TYR A 100 3.71 -12.13 8.29
N LYS A 101 3.53 -13.29 7.65
CA LYS A 101 4.48 -14.42 7.66
C LYS A 101 4.96 -14.82 6.26
N GLY A 102 4.49 -14.15 5.21
CA GLY A 102 4.83 -14.47 3.84
C GLY A 102 6.15 -13.85 3.37
N THR A 103 6.40 -13.95 2.07
CA THR A 103 7.60 -13.41 1.43
C THR A 103 7.39 -11.95 1.03
N ILE A 104 8.40 -11.12 1.31
CA ILE A 104 8.42 -9.71 0.91
C ILE A 104 9.46 -9.53 -0.20
N GLU A 105 9.01 -9.09 -1.36
CA GLU A 105 9.89 -8.70 -2.47
C GLU A 105 10.03 -7.18 -2.53
N LEU A 106 11.23 -6.68 -2.73
CA LEU A 106 11.52 -5.25 -2.84
C LEU A 106 12.08 -4.94 -4.22
N GLU A 107 11.24 -4.37 -5.09
CA GLU A 107 11.63 -3.91 -6.42
C GLU A 107 12.13 -2.46 -6.36
N GLN A 108 13.19 -2.16 -7.11
CA GLN A 108 13.74 -0.83 -7.24
C GLN A 108 13.32 -0.18 -8.56
N ASN A 109 12.62 0.95 -8.46
CA ASN A 109 12.24 1.74 -9.64
C ASN A 109 13.35 2.74 -9.96
N VAL A 110 14.00 2.57 -11.11
CA VAL A 110 15.15 3.38 -11.54
C VAL A 110 14.79 4.19 -12.78
N LEU A 111 15.05 5.50 -12.74
CA LEU A 111 14.89 6.40 -13.89
C LEU A 111 16.21 7.13 -14.13
N GLN A 112 16.71 7.07 -15.37
CA GLN A 112 18.01 7.67 -15.74
C GLN A 112 19.14 7.27 -14.79
N GLN A 113 19.25 5.97 -14.49
CA GLN A 113 20.26 5.39 -13.60
C GLN A 113 20.16 5.86 -12.13
N LYS A 114 19.13 6.62 -11.76
CA LYS A 114 18.89 7.08 -10.38
C LYS A 114 17.69 6.33 -9.79
N LEU A 115 17.89 5.73 -8.62
CA LEU A 115 16.80 5.15 -7.83
C LEU A 115 15.79 6.23 -7.47
N LYS A 116 14.51 6.00 -7.80
CA LYS A 116 13.41 6.94 -7.54
C LYS A 116 12.53 6.48 -6.39
N THR A 117 12.15 5.20 -6.41
CA THR A 117 11.22 4.60 -5.46
C THR A 117 11.53 3.12 -5.29
N VAL A 118 10.89 2.53 -4.29
CA VAL A 118 10.89 1.08 -4.03
C VAL A 118 9.43 0.63 -4.03
N THR A 119 9.14 -0.49 -4.68
CA THR A 119 7.85 -1.17 -4.57
C THR A 119 8.03 -2.41 -3.72
N ALA A 120 7.28 -2.54 -2.62
CA ALA A 120 7.29 -3.73 -1.77
C ALA A 120 6.06 -4.59 -2.08
N TYR A 121 6.26 -5.87 -2.39
CA TYR A 121 5.21 -6.83 -2.66
C TYR A 121 5.09 -7.81 -1.48
N PHE A 122 3.88 -7.99 -0.99
CA PHE A 122 3.53 -8.91 0.09
C PHE A 122 2.53 -9.93 -0.46
N SER A 123 3.02 -11.10 -0.85
CA SER A 123 2.17 -12.16 -1.42
C SER A 123 1.72 -13.12 -0.31
N ARG A 124 0.47 -13.60 -0.33
CA ARG A 124 0.10 -14.76 0.51
C ARG A 124 0.80 -16.01 -0.03
N GLN A 125 1.22 -16.89 0.89
CA GLN A 125 1.64 -18.23 0.51
C GLN A 125 0.38 -19.06 0.30
N HIS A 126 0.28 -19.71 -0.87
CA HIS A 126 -0.69 -20.76 -1.14
C HIS A 126 -0.18 -22.10 -0.61
#